data_AF-A0A1M3K1Q2-F1
#
_entry.id   AF-A0A1M3K1Q2-F1
#
_cell.length_a   1.000
_cell.length_b   1.000
_cell.length_c   1.000
_cell.angle_alpha   90.00
_cell.angle_beta   90.00
_cell.angle_gamma   90.00
#
_symmetry.space_group_name_H-M   'P 1'
#
loop_
_entity.id
_entity.type
_entity.pdbx_description
1 polymer ?
#
loop_
_entity_poly.entity_id
_entity_poly.type
_entity_poly.pdbx_seq_one_letter_code
_entity_poly.pdbx_strand_id
1 'polypeptide(L)'
;MTGLLNRKLFFLTTFIILILVSIHPVIAQSIGETGLTFVAFSKNTFYGMNLGTTNGELRFRIKEKNKNRVLFIDLYTKDEFSTIAAMNDHSVFITYQNHFNSTNPVYLSPADFESKFGNLLFDNKRIPDPQNFSIDNNPLIIAYTNQLFASEFGKAFIVESLETSPIIFEKQQNWQILTSLPSAFTDVESGNGFFHPFQQKNRVESEIRKYISDFSLLDGFRVLQAAHPLESQTASVVFEPSKNQIYIVLDKEFEKIWMINLDGATIETFSGFDKYHKGNIPEIGITSSDLQILNFSNESLMDGVILWGVIIAIIIFLVTGVNYRHITG
;
A
#
# COMPACT_ATOMS: atom_id res chain seq x y z
N MET A 1 50.08 33.95 -26.45
CA MET A 1 49.42 32.62 -26.47
C MET A 1 48.57 32.33 -25.22
N THR A 2 48.33 33.28 -24.31
CA THR A 2 47.58 33.08 -23.05
C THR A 2 46.07 33.33 -23.16
N GLY A 3 45.60 34.12 -24.12
CA GLY A 3 44.17 34.47 -24.26
C GLY A 3 43.27 33.37 -24.84
N LEU A 4 43.84 32.42 -25.60
CA LEU A 4 43.08 31.36 -26.27
C LEU A 4 42.75 30.19 -25.34
N LEU A 5 43.60 29.93 -24.34
CA LEU A 5 43.39 28.90 -23.33
C LEU A 5 42.24 29.28 -22.37
N ASN A 6 42.20 30.54 -21.93
CA ASN A 6 41.16 31.03 -21.02
C ASN A 6 39.76 31.06 -21.64
N ARG A 7 39.65 31.33 -22.95
CA ARG A 7 38.36 31.26 -23.65
C ARG A 7 37.82 29.83 -23.74
N LYS A 8 38.68 28.85 -24.04
CA LYS A 8 38.26 27.44 -24.10
C LYS A 8 37.88 26.89 -22.73
N LEU A 9 38.60 27.30 -21.67
CA LEU A 9 38.29 26.90 -20.31
C LEU A 9 36.94 27.47 -19.83
N PHE A 10 36.63 28.73 -20.17
CA PHE A 10 35.35 29.36 -19.84
C PHE A 10 34.16 28.68 -20.54
N PHE A 11 34.27 28.38 -21.84
CA PHE A 11 33.20 27.65 -22.54
C PHE A 11 33.01 26.24 -22.00
N LEU A 12 34.08 25.55 -21.59
CA LEU A 12 34.00 24.22 -21.00
C LEU A 12 33.32 24.25 -19.62
N THR A 13 33.63 25.22 -18.75
CA THR A 13 32.94 25.37 -17.46
C THR A 13 31.49 25.80 -17.61
N THR A 14 31.15 26.71 -18.54
CA THR A 14 29.75 27.07 -18.79
C THR A 14 28.94 25.90 -19.35
N PHE A 15 29.54 25.08 -20.24
CA PHE A 15 28.89 23.88 -20.79
C PHE A 15 28.68 22.79 -19.72
N ILE A 16 29.64 22.59 -18.82
CA ILE A 16 29.50 21.66 -17.69
C ILE A 16 28.43 22.15 -16.69
N ILE A 17 28.35 23.45 -16.41
CA ILE A 17 27.29 24.02 -15.56
C ILE A 17 25.91 23.88 -16.23
N LEU A 18 25.80 24.08 -17.54
CA LEU A 18 24.56 23.87 -18.30
C LEU A 18 24.11 22.40 -18.31
N ILE A 19 25.05 21.44 -18.37
CA ILE A 19 24.75 20.01 -18.25
C ILE A 19 24.34 19.64 -16.81
N LEU A 20 24.93 20.28 -15.79
CA LEU A 20 24.58 20.03 -14.39
C LEU A 20 23.26 20.69 -13.95
N VAL A 21 22.81 21.75 -14.64
CA VAL A 21 21.60 22.52 -14.27
C VAL A 21 20.31 22.00 -14.93
N SER A 22 20.37 21.13 -15.95
CA SER A 22 19.17 20.85 -16.77
C SER A 22 18.81 19.40 -17.00
N ILE A 23 18.98 18.51 -16.02
CA ILE A 23 18.15 17.29 -15.94
C ILE A 23 17.95 16.88 -14.48
N HIS A 24 17.13 17.62 -13.73
CA HIS A 24 16.36 16.95 -12.68
C HIS A 24 15.20 16.29 -13.43
N PRO A 25 15.13 14.96 -13.55
CA PRO A 25 13.89 14.35 -14.00
C PRO A 25 12.84 14.77 -12.99
N VAL A 26 11.95 15.66 -13.40
CA VAL A 26 10.67 15.86 -12.71
C VAL A 26 9.94 14.54 -12.93
N ILE A 27 10.14 13.60 -12.02
CA ILE A 27 9.43 12.33 -12.03
C ILE A 27 8.02 12.65 -11.57
N ALA A 28 7.17 13.07 -12.51
CA ALA A 28 5.74 13.12 -12.30
C ALA A 28 5.25 11.70 -12.01
N GLN A 29 4.33 11.57 -11.05
CA GLN A 29 3.68 10.29 -10.75
C GLN A 29 3.12 9.72 -12.05
N SER A 30 3.58 8.51 -12.43
CA SER A 30 3.10 7.89 -13.66
C SER A 30 1.62 7.49 -13.52
N ILE A 31 0.91 7.42 -14.65
CA ILE A 31 -0.51 6.99 -14.69
C ILE A 31 -0.70 5.59 -14.04
N GLY A 32 0.37 4.80 -13.91
CA GLY A 32 0.37 3.48 -13.27
C GLY A 32 0.60 3.45 -11.75
N GLU A 33 0.82 4.61 -11.09
CA GLU A 33 1.07 4.74 -9.65
C GLU A 33 -0.12 5.31 -8.85
N THR A 34 -1.26 5.50 -9.51
CA THR A 34 -2.45 6.06 -8.85
C THR A 34 -3.17 4.96 -8.08
N GLY A 35 -3.09 5.03 -6.75
CA GLY A 35 -3.93 4.22 -5.87
C GLY A 35 -5.40 4.62 -5.96
N LEU A 36 -6.28 3.73 -5.55
CA LEU A 36 -7.69 4.02 -5.35
C LEU A 36 -8.09 3.45 -4.00
N THR A 37 -8.83 4.24 -3.23
CA THR A 37 -9.42 3.79 -1.97
C THR A 37 -10.91 4.03 -1.99
N PHE A 38 -11.69 3.11 -1.43
CA PHE A 38 -13.10 3.34 -1.13
C PHE A 38 -13.42 2.99 0.32
N VAL A 39 -14.53 3.54 0.79
CA VAL A 39 -15.30 3.02 1.92
C VAL A 39 -16.73 2.79 1.45
N ALA A 40 -17.29 1.64 1.81
CA ALA A 40 -18.67 1.26 1.55
C ALA A 40 -19.39 0.98 2.88
N PHE A 41 -20.56 1.60 3.05
CA PHE A 41 -21.42 1.49 4.22
C PHE A 41 -22.67 0.70 3.84
N SER A 42 -22.74 -0.54 4.30
CA SER A 42 -23.91 -1.41 4.14
C SER A 42 -24.35 -1.90 5.52
N LYS A 43 -24.82 -3.15 5.63
CA LYS A 43 -25.00 -3.80 6.93
C LYS A 43 -23.70 -3.82 7.74
N ASN A 44 -22.58 -4.09 7.07
CA ASN A 44 -21.23 -3.92 7.60
C ASN A 44 -20.52 -2.81 6.80
N THR A 45 -19.47 -2.25 7.40
CA THR A 45 -18.59 -1.28 6.74
C THR A 45 -17.40 -2.02 6.14
N PHE A 46 -16.98 -1.64 4.93
CA PHE A 46 -15.77 -2.15 4.30
C PHE A 46 -14.93 -1.00 3.78
N TYR A 47 -13.61 -1.08 3.99
CA TYR A 47 -12.64 -0.21 3.33
C TYR A 47 -11.90 -1.03 2.28
N GLY A 48 -11.62 -0.47 1.12
CA GLY A 48 -10.85 -1.17 0.08
C GLY A 48 -9.81 -0.26 -0.53
N MET A 49 -8.64 -0.82 -0.84
CA MET A 49 -7.51 -0.09 -1.41
C MET A 49 -6.83 -0.91 -2.51
N ASN A 50 -6.59 -0.28 -3.66
CA ASN A 50 -5.59 -0.75 -4.62
C ASN A 50 -4.26 -0.06 -4.34
N LEU A 51 -3.23 -0.86 -4.12
CA LEU A 51 -1.87 -0.44 -3.81
C LEU A 51 -0.98 -0.89 -4.97
N GLY A 52 -0.42 0.06 -5.70
CA GLY A 52 0.39 -0.23 -6.87
C GLY A 52 1.60 0.67 -6.96
N THR A 53 2.77 0.07 -7.12
CA THR A 53 3.92 0.69 -7.75
C THR A 53 4.63 -0.37 -8.59
N THR A 54 5.20 0.04 -9.71
CA THR A 54 5.77 -0.87 -10.71
C THR A 54 6.95 -1.71 -10.19
N ASN A 55 7.51 -1.39 -9.00
CA ASN A 55 8.65 -2.07 -8.37
C ASN A 55 8.69 -1.95 -6.82
N GLY A 56 7.59 -1.61 -6.16
CA GLY A 56 7.61 -1.36 -4.71
C GLY A 56 7.16 -2.55 -3.89
N GLU A 57 7.61 -2.53 -2.64
CA GLU A 57 7.29 -3.52 -1.61
C GLU A 57 6.26 -2.93 -0.65
N LEU A 58 5.27 -3.72 -0.27
CA LEU A 58 4.36 -3.34 0.81
C LEU A 58 4.84 -3.97 2.11
N ARG A 59 4.62 -3.26 3.23
CA ARG A 59 4.88 -3.79 4.57
C ARG A 59 3.72 -3.52 5.49
N PHE A 60 3.25 -4.57 6.14
CA PHE A 60 2.16 -4.55 7.12
C PHE A 60 2.77 -4.62 8.52
N ARG A 61 2.63 -3.55 9.31
CA ARG A 61 3.12 -3.48 10.68
C ARG A 61 1.99 -3.34 11.66
N ILE A 62 2.00 -4.11 12.73
CA ILE A 62 1.08 -3.92 13.86
C ILE A 62 1.87 -3.38 15.03
N LYS A 63 1.37 -2.29 15.62
CA LYS A 63 1.87 -1.79 16.91
C LYS A 63 0.75 -1.79 17.93
N GLU A 64 1.11 -2.07 19.17
CA GLU A 64 0.23 -1.99 20.33
C GLU A 64 0.69 -0.88 21.27
N LYS A 65 -0.23 0.01 21.64
CA LYS A 65 -0.01 1.02 22.68
C LYS A 65 -1.30 1.18 23.47
N ASN A 66 -1.22 1.22 24.80
CA ASN A 66 -2.39 1.35 25.69
C ASN A 66 -3.48 0.30 25.42
N LYS A 67 -3.08 -0.95 25.09
CA LYS A 67 -3.95 -2.08 24.68
C LYS A 67 -4.74 -1.84 23.38
N ASN A 68 -4.35 -0.83 22.60
CA ASN A 68 -4.95 -0.54 21.31
C ASN A 68 -3.97 -0.93 20.23
N ARG A 69 -4.47 -1.64 19.24
CA ARG A 69 -3.68 -2.08 18.10
C ARG A 69 -3.96 -1.26 16.88
N VAL A 70 -2.90 -0.96 16.16
CA VAL A 70 -2.94 -0.21 14.91
C VAL A 70 -2.16 -0.99 13.89
N LEU A 71 -2.82 -1.34 12.79
CA LEU A 71 -2.18 -1.78 11.57
C LEU A 71 -1.74 -0.54 10.78
N PHE A 72 -0.48 -0.52 10.37
CA PHE A 72 0.09 0.41 9.43
C PHE A 72 0.41 -0.32 8.13
N ILE A 73 0.11 0.32 7.01
CA ILE A 73 0.53 -0.12 5.68
C ILE A 73 1.58 0.85 5.18
N ASP A 74 2.78 0.32 4.99
CA ASP A 74 3.89 1.04 4.39
C ASP A 74 4.08 0.63 2.94
N LEU A 75 4.55 1.58 2.16
CA LEU A 75 4.96 1.42 0.78
C LEU A 75 6.43 1.77 0.66
N TYR A 76 7.22 0.84 0.12
CA TYR A 76 8.63 1.06 -0.20
C TYR A 76 8.75 1.73 -1.56
N THR A 77 9.23 2.97 -1.56
CA THR A 77 9.51 3.75 -2.76
C THR A 77 10.72 4.63 -2.50
N LYS A 78 11.60 4.81 -3.50
CA LYS A 78 12.79 5.66 -3.39
C LYS A 78 13.70 5.28 -2.21
N ASP A 79 13.96 3.98 -2.09
CA ASP A 79 14.85 3.36 -1.12
C ASP A 79 14.41 3.45 0.36
N GLU A 80 13.20 3.94 0.65
CA GLU A 80 12.65 4.03 1.99
C GLU A 80 11.19 3.60 2.08
N PHE A 81 10.76 3.21 3.29
CA PHE A 81 9.35 2.96 3.58
C PHE A 81 8.67 4.27 3.96
N SER A 82 7.50 4.50 3.36
CA SER A 82 6.57 5.54 3.77
C SER A 82 5.25 4.92 4.19
N THR A 83 4.62 5.40 5.27
CA THR A 83 3.30 4.93 5.67
C THR A 83 2.23 5.65 4.86
N ILE A 84 1.32 4.88 4.25
CA ILE A 84 0.27 5.40 3.35
C ILE A 84 -1.14 5.18 3.90
N ALA A 85 -1.30 4.26 4.84
CA ALA A 85 -2.57 4.01 5.51
C ALA A 85 -2.38 3.43 6.91
N ALA A 86 -3.37 3.63 7.76
CA ALA A 86 -3.47 2.96 9.05
C ALA A 86 -4.93 2.68 9.43
N MET A 87 -5.15 1.59 10.16
CA MET A 87 -6.44 1.27 10.80
C MET A 87 -6.20 0.81 12.23
N ASN A 88 -6.98 1.31 13.17
CA ASN A 88 -6.98 0.78 14.53
C ASN A 88 -8.10 -0.25 14.77
N ASP A 89 -8.02 -0.93 15.90
CA ASP A 89 -9.02 -1.88 16.43
C ASP A 89 -10.34 -1.24 16.90
N HIS A 90 -10.51 0.06 16.70
CA HIS A 90 -11.75 0.82 16.90
C HIS A 90 -12.28 1.39 15.56
N SER A 91 -11.86 0.77 14.46
CA SER A 91 -12.31 1.04 13.11
C SER A 91 -11.95 2.42 12.54
N VAL A 92 -11.10 3.20 13.21
CA VAL A 92 -10.56 4.45 12.67
C VAL A 92 -9.60 4.11 11.56
N PHE A 93 -9.94 4.53 10.34
CA PHE A 93 -9.15 4.35 9.15
C PHE A 93 -8.72 5.70 8.58
N ILE A 94 -7.45 5.78 8.22
CA ILE A 94 -6.83 6.96 7.63
C ILE A 94 -5.96 6.51 6.47
N THR A 95 -6.07 7.19 5.34
CA THR A 95 -5.13 7.05 4.22
C THR A 95 -5.00 8.38 3.50
N TYR A 96 -3.91 8.55 2.76
CA TYR A 96 -3.71 9.70 1.88
C TYR A 96 -3.14 9.28 0.53
N GLN A 97 -3.35 10.12 -0.47
CA GLN A 97 -2.81 9.98 -1.80
C GLN A 97 -2.28 11.33 -2.28
N ASN A 98 -1.09 11.31 -2.87
CA ASN A 98 -0.55 12.46 -3.58
C ASN A 98 -1.45 12.81 -4.77
N HIS A 99 -1.51 14.10 -5.10
CA HIS A 99 -2.23 14.54 -6.28
C HIS A 99 -1.61 13.97 -7.56
N PHE A 100 -2.47 13.60 -8.50
CA PHE A 100 -2.08 13.14 -9.82
C PHE A 100 -1.21 14.20 -10.51
N ASN A 101 -0.10 13.77 -11.12
CA ASN A 101 0.93 14.64 -11.71
C ASN A 101 1.59 15.64 -10.73
N SER A 102 1.50 15.43 -9.41
CA SER A 102 2.22 16.27 -8.45
C SER A 102 3.72 16.22 -8.72
N THR A 103 4.34 17.40 -8.78
CA THR A 103 5.79 17.55 -8.90
C THR A 103 6.49 17.48 -7.54
N ASN A 104 5.72 17.63 -6.45
CA ASN A 104 6.20 17.61 -5.07
C ASN A 104 5.37 16.60 -4.24
N PRO A 105 5.44 15.29 -4.54
CA PRO A 105 4.73 14.28 -3.77
C PRO A 105 5.26 14.23 -2.33
N VAL A 106 4.36 14.10 -1.37
CA VAL A 106 4.64 13.95 0.06
C VAL A 106 4.66 12.47 0.42
N TYR A 107 5.71 12.07 1.14
CA TYR A 107 5.85 10.74 1.70
C TYR A 107 6.18 10.89 3.17
N LEU A 108 5.33 10.35 4.05
CA LEU A 108 5.58 10.34 5.49
C LEU A 108 6.32 9.07 5.87
N SER A 109 7.49 9.22 6.50
CA SER A 109 8.15 8.07 7.14
C SER A 109 7.21 7.45 8.20
N PRO A 110 7.40 6.18 8.59
CA PRO A 110 6.67 5.57 9.68
C PRO A 110 6.65 6.42 10.96
N ALA A 111 7.78 7.04 11.31
CA ALA A 111 7.87 7.89 12.49
C ALA A 111 7.07 9.18 12.35
N ASP A 112 7.11 9.82 11.17
CA ASP A 112 6.37 11.07 10.91
C ASP A 112 4.86 10.83 10.87
N PHE A 113 4.43 9.73 10.25
CA PHE A 113 3.03 9.33 10.22
C PHE A 113 2.51 9.05 11.63
N GLU A 114 3.27 8.30 12.44
CA GLU A 114 2.92 8.01 13.83
C GLU A 114 2.93 9.28 14.70
N SER A 115 3.87 10.20 14.50
CA SER A 115 3.88 11.49 15.19
C SER A 115 2.63 12.32 14.86
N LYS A 116 2.24 12.33 13.58
CA LYS A 116 1.09 13.10 13.08
C LYS A 116 -0.25 12.50 13.52
N PHE A 117 -0.44 11.18 13.39
CA PHE A 117 -1.73 10.52 13.58
C PHE A 117 -1.81 9.65 14.84
N GLY A 118 -0.73 9.49 15.60
CA GLY A 118 -0.65 8.57 16.72
C GLY A 118 -1.68 8.86 17.81
N ASN A 119 -1.93 10.13 18.14
CA ASN A 119 -2.98 10.47 19.11
C ASN A 119 -4.38 10.05 18.62
N LEU A 120 -4.67 10.23 17.33
CA LEU A 120 -5.93 9.81 16.73
C LEU A 120 -6.08 8.28 16.73
N LEU A 121 -5.00 7.57 16.37
CA LEU A 121 -5.01 6.11 16.20
C LEU A 121 -4.94 5.35 17.53
N PHE A 122 -4.13 5.80 18.49
CA PHE A 122 -3.91 5.10 19.75
C PHE A 122 -4.73 5.63 20.93
N ASP A 123 -5.08 6.92 20.96
CA ASP A 123 -5.70 7.56 22.14
C ASP A 123 -7.18 7.92 21.92
N ASN A 124 -7.51 8.70 20.86
CA ASN A 124 -8.87 9.23 20.65
C ASN A 124 -9.85 8.21 20.05
N LYS A 125 -9.34 7.28 19.23
CA LYS A 125 -10.10 6.13 18.67
C LYS A 125 -11.38 6.52 17.92
N ARG A 126 -11.50 7.77 17.49
CA ARG A 126 -12.64 8.30 16.75
C ARG A 126 -12.14 9.32 15.75
N ILE A 127 -12.61 9.24 14.51
CA ILE A 127 -12.32 10.30 13.55
C ILE A 127 -12.93 11.63 14.02
N PRO A 128 -12.28 12.77 13.73
CA PRO A 128 -12.84 14.09 14.01
C PRO A 128 -14.20 14.30 13.35
N ASP A 129 -14.99 15.20 13.91
CA ASP A 129 -16.20 15.69 13.26
C ASP A 129 -15.80 16.67 12.13
N PRO A 130 -16.17 16.43 10.86
CA PRO A 130 -15.81 17.31 9.76
C PRO A 130 -16.28 18.76 9.96
N GLN A 131 -17.39 18.98 10.67
CA GLN A 131 -17.91 20.34 10.94
C GLN A 131 -17.07 21.11 11.95
N ASN A 132 -16.36 20.39 12.82
CA ASN A 132 -15.46 20.95 13.83
C ASN A 132 -13.99 20.76 13.46
N PHE A 133 -13.72 20.25 12.27
CA PHE A 133 -12.36 20.02 11.78
C PHE A 133 -11.79 21.36 11.32
N SER A 134 -10.98 21.98 12.19
CA SER A 134 -10.24 23.19 11.80
C SER A 134 -9.47 22.91 10.53
N ILE A 135 -9.65 23.73 9.51
CA ILE A 135 -8.91 23.63 8.25
C ILE A 135 -7.57 24.35 8.38
N ASP A 136 -7.57 25.47 9.12
CA ASP A 136 -6.37 26.27 9.35
C ASP A 136 -5.47 25.61 10.39
N ASN A 137 -4.19 25.42 10.03
CA ASN A 137 -3.11 24.90 10.89
C ASN A 137 -3.42 23.56 11.59
N ASN A 138 -4.28 22.73 11.03
CA ASN A 138 -4.63 21.46 11.65
C ASN A 138 -3.51 20.43 11.41
N PRO A 139 -2.90 19.89 12.47
CA PRO A 139 -1.77 18.98 12.36
C PRO A 139 -2.12 17.67 11.67
N LEU A 140 -3.41 17.30 11.57
CA LEU A 140 -3.85 16.09 10.86
C LEU A 140 -3.88 16.25 9.34
N ILE A 141 -3.77 17.48 8.82
CA ILE A 141 -3.74 17.74 7.39
C ILE A 141 -2.32 17.51 6.85
N ILE A 142 -2.23 16.87 5.69
CA ILE A 142 -1.03 16.69 4.88
C ILE A 142 -1.19 17.59 3.65
N ALA A 143 -0.28 18.54 3.49
CA ALA A 143 -0.29 19.46 2.35
C ALA A 143 -0.16 18.70 1.02
N TYR A 144 -0.83 19.19 -0.03
CA TYR A 144 -0.73 18.64 -1.40
C TYR A 144 -1.20 17.19 -1.56
N THR A 145 -2.18 16.78 -0.75
CA THR A 145 -2.73 15.42 -0.78
C THR A 145 -4.25 15.42 -0.66
N ASN A 146 -4.85 14.32 -1.13
CA ASN A 146 -6.19 13.92 -0.77
C ASN A 146 -6.11 12.90 0.37
N GLN A 147 -6.80 13.16 1.49
CA GLN A 147 -6.81 12.30 2.67
C GLN A 147 -8.23 11.79 2.93
N LEU A 148 -8.40 10.50 3.20
CA LEU A 148 -9.66 9.92 3.63
C LEU A 148 -9.60 9.56 5.11
N PHE A 149 -10.57 10.05 5.87
CA PHE A 149 -10.86 9.62 7.22
C PHE A 149 -12.16 8.82 7.20
N ALA A 150 -12.19 7.64 7.81
CA ALA A 150 -13.40 6.82 7.91
C ALA A 150 -13.49 6.09 9.26
N SER A 151 -14.71 5.77 9.67
CA SER A 151 -15.00 4.85 10.77
C SER A 151 -16.21 3.97 10.47
N GLU A 152 -16.34 2.83 11.14
CA GLU A 152 -17.42 1.87 10.89
C GLU A 152 -18.83 2.41 11.16
N PHE A 153 -18.95 3.53 11.88
CA PHE A 153 -20.21 4.14 12.29
C PHE A 153 -20.81 5.10 11.25
N GLY A 154 -20.59 4.84 9.96
CA GLY A 154 -21.18 5.65 8.89
C GLY A 154 -20.54 7.03 8.72
N LYS A 155 -19.41 7.32 9.36
CA LYS A 155 -18.71 8.60 9.23
C LYS A 155 -17.51 8.44 8.31
N ALA A 156 -17.47 9.27 7.27
CA ALA A 156 -16.28 9.44 6.45
C ALA A 156 -16.26 10.84 5.85
N PHE A 157 -15.07 11.37 5.63
CA PHE A 157 -14.85 12.60 4.89
C PHE A 157 -13.48 12.59 4.21
N ILE A 158 -13.39 13.32 3.10
CA ILE A 158 -12.13 13.57 2.42
C ILE A 158 -11.65 14.98 2.76
N VAL A 159 -10.36 15.14 3.05
CA VAL A 159 -9.69 16.43 3.09
C VAL A 159 -8.83 16.53 1.84
N GLU A 160 -9.11 17.49 1.00
CA GLU A 160 -8.31 17.83 -0.18
C GLU A 160 -7.48 19.07 0.15
N SER A 161 -6.16 18.93 0.12
CA SER A 161 -5.24 20.00 0.49
C SER A 161 -4.49 20.49 -0.75
N LEU A 162 -4.92 21.62 -1.30
CA LEU A 162 -4.34 22.27 -2.49
C LEU A 162 -3.29 23.33 -2.09
N GLU A 163 -2.79 24.11 -3.06
CA GLU A 163 -2.02 25.34 -2.77
C GLU A 163 -2.83 26.36 -1.96
N THR A 164 -4.16 26.34 -2.12
CA THR A 164 -5.11 27.16 -1.37
C THR A 164 -5.53 26.46 -0.07
N SER A 165 -6.41 27.10 0.71
CA SER A 165 -7.00 26.48 1.90
C SER A 165 -7.58 25.09 1.60
N PRO A 166 -7.35 24.09 2.47
CA PRO A 166 -7.93 22.75 2.29
C PRO A 166 -9.45 22.76 2.22
N ILE A 167 -10.02 21.78 1.53
CA ILE A 167 -11.46 21.61 1.32
C ILE A 167 -11.87 20.27 1.95
N ILE A 168 -13.01 20.26 2.65
CA ILE A 168 -13.58 19.06 3.25
C ILE A 168 -14.77 18.60 2.42
N PHE A 169 -14.75 17.34 2.01
CA PHE A 169 -15.87 16.66 1.37
C PHE A 169 -16.45 15.63 2.32
N GLU A 170 -17.57 15.99 2.96
CA GLU A 170 -18.35 15.05 3.75
C GLU A 170 -19.00 13.98 2.86
N LYS A 171 -19.11 12.76 3.40
CA LYS A 171 -19.81 11.66 2.74
C LYS A 171 -21.26 12.03 2.40
N GLN A 172 -21.59 12.02 1.11
CA GLN A 172 -22.96 12.28 0.61
C GLN A 172 -23.77 11.01 0.32
N GLN A 173 -23.12 9.86 0.21
CA GLN A 173 -23.74 8.59 -0.18
C GLN A 173 -23.43 7.50 0.86
N ASN A 174 -23.88 6.27 0.61
CA ASN A 174 -23.44 5.11 1.40
C ASN A 174 -22.03 4.64 1.06
N TRP A 175 -21.25 5.45 0.35
CA TRP A 175 -19.84 5.20 0.07
C TRP A 175 -19.09 6.52 -0.08
N GLN A 176 -17.76 6.44 -0.02
CA GLN A 176 -16.85 7.53 -0.36
C GLN A 176 -15.65 6.93 -1.11
N ILE A 177 -15.17 7.61 -2.15
CA ILE A 177 -14.05 7.14 -2.99
C ILE A 177 -12.97 8.21 -2.96
N LEU A 178 -11.76 7.81 -2.59
CA LEU A 178 -10.55 8.61 -2.64
C LEU A 178 -9.73 8.21 -3.87
N THR A 179 -9.34 9.21 -4.65
CA THR A 179 -8.40 9.07 -5.77
C THR A 179 -7.35 10.16 -5.69
N SER A 180 -6.28 10.03 -6.48
CA SER A 180 -5.27 11.07 -6.62
C SER A 180 -5.75 12.32 -7.37
N LEU A 181 -6.95 12.33 -7.96
CA LEU A 181 -7.48 13.53 -8.61
C LEU A 181 -8.08 14.51 -7.59
N PRO A 182 -7.60 15.76 -7.54
CA PRO A 182 -8.26 16.81 -6.80
C PRO A 182 -9.54 17.26 -7.51
N SER A 183 -10.48 17.80 -6.74
CA SER A 183 -11.79 18.32 -7.16
C SER A 183 -11.71 19.45 -8.18
N ALA A 184 -10.60 20.19 -8.21
CA ALA A 184 -10.35 21.24 -9.18
C ALA A 184 -10.22 20.69 -10.63
N PHE A 185 -9.88 19.41 -10.80
CA PHE A 185 -9.87 18.79 -12.12
C PHE A 185 -11.30 18.57 -12.60
N THR A 186 -11.67 19.29 -13.66
CA THR A 186 -12.99 19.16 -14.28
C THR A 186 -13.03 17.99 -15.26
N ASP A 187 -14.23 17.48 -15.52
CA ASP A 187 -14.48 16.40 -16.50
C ASP A 187 -13.92 16.73 -17.89
N VAL A 188 -13.80 18.01 -18.25
CA VAL A 188 -13.31 18.47 -19.56
C VAL A 188 -11.78 18.41 -19.67
N GLU A 189 -11.06 18.58 -18.56
CA GLU A 189 -9.61 18.42 -18.48
C GLU A 189 -9.19 16.97 -18.27
N SER A 190 -10.15 16.10 -17.93
CA SER A 190 -9.91 14.70 -17.67
C SER A 190 -9.66 13.92 -18.97
N GLY A 191 -8.49 13.29 -19.06
CA GLY A 191 -8.20 12.39 -20.17
C GLY A 191 -9.24 11.27 -20.25
N ASN A 192 -9.64 10.90 -21.47
CA ASN A 192 -10.61 9.82 -21.72
C ASN A 192 -9.98 8.41 -21.67
N GLY A 193 -8.70 8.30 -21.29
CA GLY A 193 -8.01 7.03 -21.18
C GLY A 193 -8.62 6.16 -20.08
N PHE A 194 -8.77 4.87 -20.35
CA PHE A 194 -9.31 3.88 -19.41
C PHE A 194 -8.61 3.95 -18.04
N PHE A 195 -7.31 4.26 -18.02
CA PHE A 195 -6.49 4.31 -16.81
C PHE A 195 -6.51 5.65 -16.07
N HIS A 196 -7.19 6.67 -16.59
CA HIS A 196 -7.27 7.96 -15.92
C HIS A 196 -8.04 7.83 -14.59
N PRO A 197 -7.60 8.44 -13.46
CA PRO A 197 -8.23 8.20 -12.17
C PRO A 197 -9.72 8.60 -12.13
N PHE A 198 -10.14 9.52 -13.01
CA PHE A 198 -11.55 9.89 -13.17
C PHE A 198 -12.38 8.70 -13.69
N GLN A 199 -11.87 8.02 -14.71
CA GLN A 199 -12.52 6.83 -15.27
C GLN A 199 -12.48 5.66 -14.26
N GLN A 200 -11.39 5.52 -13.48
CA GLN A 200 -11.32 4.55 -12.39
C GLN A 200 -12.39 4.81 -11.34
N LYS A 201 -12.55 6.07 -10.90
CA LYS A 201 -13.59 6.49 -9.95
C LYS A 201 -14.99 6.12 -10.46
N ASN A 202 -15.29 6.44 -11.71
CA ASN A 202 -16.60 6.14 -12.32
C ASN A 202 -16.89 4.63 -12.37
N ARG A 203 -15.91 3.81 -12.70
CA ARG A 203 -16.05 2.34 -12.70
C ARG A 203 -16.29 1.80 -11.29
N VAL A 204 -15.48 2.24 -10.33
CA VAL A 204 -15.61 1.85 -8.92
C VAL A 204 -16.97 2.26 -8.37
N GLU A 205 -17.40 3.49 -8.65
CA GLU A 205 -18.71 3.97 -8.24
C GLU A 205 -19.84 3.11 -8.84
N SER A 206 -19.73 2.78 -10.12
CA SER A 206 -20.69 1.89 -10.80
C SER A 206 -20.75 0.51 -10.16
N GLU A 207 -19.61 -0.09 -9.82
CA GLU A 207 -19.59 -1.40 -9.14
C GLU A 207 -20.13 -1.33 -7.71
N ILE A 208 -19.74 -0.32 -6.91
CA ILE A 208 -20.25 -0.15 -5.55
C ILE A 208 -21.77 -0.05 -5.57
N ARG A 209 -22.33 0.74 -6.49
CA ARG A 209 -23.79 0.94 -6.62
C ARG A 209 -24.55 -0.36 -6.86
N LYS A 210 -23.97 -1.37 -7.53
CA LYS A 210 -24.62 -2.66 -7.78
C LYS A 210 -24.84 -3.47 -6.50
N TYR A 211 -23.94 -3.34 -5.52
CA TYR A 211 -23.88 -4.23 -4.35
C TYR A 211 -24.11 -3.51 -3.01
N ILE A 212 -24.24 -2.18 -2.98
CA ILE A 212 -24.22 -1.40 -1.74
C ILE A 212 -25.29 -1.81 -0.69
N SER A 213 -26.43 -2.34 -1.12
CA SER A 213 -27.49 -2.78 -0.21
C SER A 213 -27.13 -3.98 0.65
N ASP A 214 -26.22 -4.84 0.17
CA ASP A 214 -25.75 -6.05 0.86
C ASP A 214 -24.26 -6.28 0.54
N PHE A 215 -23.45 -5.26 0.83
CA PHE A 215 -22.05 -5.25 0.43
C PHE A 215 -21.24 -6.23 1.28
N SER A 216 -20.44 -7.08 0.63
CA SER A 216 -19.62 -8.11 1.29
C SER A 216 -18.12 -7.95 1.01
N LEU A 217 -17.30 -8.76 1.69
CA LEU A 217 -15.86 -8.86 1.44
C LEU A 217 -15.53 -9.11 -0.05
N LEU A 218 -16.24 -10.05 -0.67
CA LEU A 218 -16.00 -10.40 -2.09
C LEU A 218 -16.40 -9.26 -3.02
N ASP A 219 -17.44 -8.50 -2.68
CA ASP A 219 -17.81 -7.29 -3.43
C ASP A 219 -16.72 -6.23 -3.31
N GLY A 220 -16.08 -6.12 -2.15
CA GLY A 220 -14.91 -5.27 -1.96
C GLY A 220 -13.80 -5.57 -2.97
N PHE A 221 -13.43 -6.85 -3.13
CA PHE A 221 -12.43 -7.25 -4.13
C PHE A 221 -12.92 -7.07 -5.58
N ARG A 222 -14.21 -7.32 -5.89
CA ARG A 222 -14.78 -7.05 -7.22
C ARG A 222 -14.69 -5.57 -7.59
N VAL A 223 -14.98 -4.68 -6.64
CA VAL A 223 -14.85 -3.23 -6.82
C VAL A 223 -13.40 -2.86 -7.13
N LEU A 224 -12.44 -3.39 -6.36
CA LEU A 224 -11.01 -3.17 -6.59
C LEU A 224 -10.55 -3.70 -7.95
N GLN A 225 -11.08 -4.84 -8.39
CA GLN A 225 -10.81 -5.41 -9.70
C GLN A 225 -11.38 -4.56 -10.84
N ALA A 226 -12.55 -3.93 -10.68
CA ALA A 226 -13.13 -3.06 -11.70
C ALA A 226 -12.42 -1.71 -11.85
N ALA A 227 -11.72 -1.25 -10.81
CA ALA A 227 -10.93 -0.03 -10.83
C ALA A 227 -9.76 -0.08 -11.84
N HIS A 228 -9.29 -1.28 -12.20
CA HIS A 228 -8.05 -1.57 -12.94
C HIS A 228 -7.48 -0.42 -13.81
N PRO A 229 -6.23 -0.04 -13.59
CA PRO A 229 -5.08 -0.38 -14.44
C PRO A 229 -4.44 -1.69 -13.94
N LEU A 230 -3.30 -2.11 -14.48
CA LEU A 230 -2.08 -2.35 -13.68
C LEU A 230 -1.23 -3.46 -14.34
N GLU A 231 -0.25 -3.08 -15.12
CA GLU A 231 0.97 -3.89 -15.22
C GLU A 231 1.84 -3.75 -13.93
N SER A 232 1.36 -2.97 -12.93
CA SER A 232 2.11 -2.46 -11.77
C SER A 232 1.40 -2.63 -10.41
N GLN A 233 0.46 -3.58 -10.26
CA GLN A 233 -0.29 -3.76 -9.00
C GLN A 233 0.46 -4.69 -8.07
N THR A 234 0.82 -4.18 -6.89
CA THR A 234 1.44 -4.99 -5.84
C THR A 234 0.37 -5.69 -4.99
N ALA A 235 -0.72 -4.98 -4.62
CA ALA A 235 -1.79 -5.59 -3.83
C ALA A 235 -3.17 -4.92 -3.98
N SER A 236 -4.21 -5.71 -3.66
CA SER A 236 -5.54 -5.24 -3.30
C SER A 236 -5.80 -5.57 -1.84
N VAL A 237 -6.28 -4.61 -1.05
CA VAL A 237 -6.53 -4.78 0.39
C VAL A 237 -7.97 -4.42 0.72
N VAL A 238 -8.67 -5.27 1.44
CA VAL A 238 -10.03 -5.02 1.95
C VAL A 238 -10.04 -5.16 3.47
N PHE A 239 -10.55 -4.17 4.18
CA PHE A 239 -10.70 -4.16 5.62
C PHE A 239 -12.17 -4.46 5.96
N GLU A 240 -12.39 -5.35 6.92
CA GLU A 240 -13.68 -5.58 7.57
C GLU A 240 -13.56 -5.19 9.06
N PRO A 241 -13.77 -3.90 9.39
CA PRO A 241 -13.48 -3.37 10.72
C PRO A 241 -14.31 -4.03 11.83
N SER A 242 -15.55 -4.41 11.54
CA SER A 242 -16.44 -5.11 12.48
C SER A 242 -15.89 -6.45 12.98
N LYS A 243 -14.88 -7.01 12.29
CA LYS A 243 -14.18 -8.24 12.67
C LYS A 243 -12.71 -8.02 13.01
N ASN A 244 -12.21 -6.79 12.96
CA ASN A 244 -10.78 -6.48 13.10
C ASN A 244 -9.90 -7.30 12.14
N GLN A 245 -10.38 -7.48 10.90
CA GLN A 245 -9.74 -8.31 9.89
C GLN A 245 -9.42 -7.52 8.63
N ILE A 246 -8.28 -7.82 8.03
CA ILE A 246 -7.78 -7.20 6.81
C ILE A 246 -7.41 -8.31 5.84
N TYR A 247 -7.91 -8.24 4.62
CA TYR A 247 -7.77 -9.25 3.58
C TYR A 247 -6.90 -8.69 2.47
N ILE A 248 -5.94 -9.48 2.01
CA ILE A 248 -4.90 -9.04 1.07
C ILE A 248 -4.85 -10.02 -0.10
N VAL A 249 -4.91 -9.48 -1.31
CA VAL A 249 -4.61 -10.17 -2.56
C VAL A 249 -3.31 -9.57 -3.11
N LEU A 250 -2.34 -10.40 -3.45
CA LEU A 250 -1.06 -10.00 -4.05
C LEU A 250 -1.10 -10.27 -5.55
N ASP A 251 -0.43 -9.43 -6.35
CA ASP A 251 -0.20 -9.61 -7.80
C ASP A 251 -1.44 -10.01 -8.61
N LYS A 252 -2.62 -9.54 -8.18
CA LYS A 252 -3.92 -9.82 -8.81
C LYS A 252 -4.37 -11.28 -8.75
N GLU A 253 -3.76 -12.11 -7.92
CA GLU A 253 -4.22 -13.47 -7.65
C GLU A 253 -5.46 -13.44 -6.73
N PHE A 254 -6.59 -12.92 -7.23
CA PHE A 254 -7.83 -12.75 -6.44
C PHE A 254 -8.43 -14.06 -5.89
N GLU A 255 -7.92 -15.21 -6.35
CA GLU A 255 -8.24 -16.51 -5.80
C GLU A 255 -7.50 -16.78 -4.49
N LYS A 256 -6.31 -16.20 -4.30
CA LYS A 256 -5.45 -16.36 -3.12
C LYS A 256 -5.54 -15.14 -2.20
N ILE A 257 -6.19 -15.32 -1.06
CA ILE A 257 -6.46 -14.25 -0.11
C ILE A 257 -5.74 -14.54 1.21
N TRP A 258 -4.82 -13.66 1.60
CA TRP A 258 -4.26 -13.60 2.95
C TRP A 258 -5.21 -12.83 3.88
N MET A 259 -5.16 -13.12 5.17
CA MET A 259 -5.91 -12.40 6.19
C MET A 259 -5.01 -12.03 7.38
N ILE A 260 -5.01 -10.76 7.75
CA ILE A 260 -4.46 -10.23 9.00
C ILE A 260 -5.58 -10.11 10.01
N ASN A 261 -5.41 -10.75 11.17
CA ASN A 261 -6.28 -10.58 12.32
C ASN A 261 -5.60 -9.63 13.31
N LEU A 262 -6.17 -8.43 13.47
CA LEU A 262 -5.63 -7.39 14.34
C LEU A 262 -5.75 -7.75 15.83
N ASP A 263 -6.78 -8.50 16.23
CA ASP A 263 -6.97 -9.00 17.61
C ASP A 263 -5.97 -10.10 18.00
N GLY A 264 -5.32 -10.74 17.03
CA GLY A 264 -4.24 -11.69 17.26
C GLY A 264 -2.85 -11.14 16.95
N ALA A 265 -2.77 -10.02 16.21
CA ALA A 265 -1.57 -9.62 15.47
C ALA A 265 -1.00 -10.76 14.61
N THR A 266 -1.88 -11.53 13.97
CA THR A 266 -1.51 -12.69 13.16
C THR A 266 -1.81 -12.46 11.69
N ILE A 267 -1.07 -13.16 10.83
CA ILE A 267 -1.35 -13.29 9.41
C ILE A 267 -1.55 -14.76 9.07
N GLU A 268 -2.54 -15.06 8.23
CA GLU A 268 -2.87 -16.42 7.83
C GLU A 268 -3.42 -16.50 6.41
N THR A 269 -3.28 -17.67 5.80
CA THR A 269 -3.96 -18.00 4.55
C THR A 269 -5.46 -18.10 4.80
N PHE A 270 -6.28 -17.41 4.00
CA PHE A 270 -7.72 -17.37 4.15
C PHE A 270 -8.46 -18.14 3.05
N SER A 271 -8.06 -17.99 1.79
CA SER A 271 -8.69 -18.69 0.66
C SER A 271 -7.72 -18.93 -0.48
N GLY A 272 -7.95 -20.00 -1.27
CA GLY A 272 -7.20 -20.34 -2.48
C GLY A 272 -5.79 -20.90 -2.31
N PHE A 273 -5.36 -21.17 -1.07
CA PHE A 273 -4.07 -21.81 -0.80
C PHE A 273 -4.26 -23.32 -0.61
N ASP A 274 -3.28 -24.10 -1.06
CA ASP A 274 -3.27 -25.56 -0.88
C ASP A 274 -3.09 -25.98 0.59
N LYS A 275 -2.42 -25.13 1.37
CA LYS A 275 -2.12 -25.36 2.79
C LYS A 275 -2.52 -24.17 3.64
N TYR A 276 -2.99 -24.47 4.84
CA TYR A 276 -3.24 -23.46 5.86
C TYR A 276 -1.93 -23.06 6.55
N HIS A 277 -1.60 -21.78 6.50
CA HIS A 277 -0.49 -21.19 7.23
C HIS A 277 -0.99 -20.08 8.15
N LYS A 278 -0.41 -19.99 9.36
CA LYS A 278 -0.68 -18.94 10.33
C LYS A 278 0.62 -18.59 11.05
N GLY A 279 0.88 -17.30 11.22
CA GLY A 279 2.02 -16.79 11.97
C GLY A 279 1.71 -15.48 12.67
N ASN A 280 2.52 -15.13 13.66
CA ASN A 280 2.50 -13.80 14.25
C ASN A 280 3.19 -12.81 13.32
N ILE A 281 2.68 -11.59 13.22
CA ILE A 281 3.35 -10.51 12.50
C ILE A 281 4.51 -9.98 13.39
N PRO A 282 5.76 -9.97 12.90
CA PRO A 282 6.89 -9.41 13.64
C PRO A 282 6.70 -7.92 13.94
N GLU A 283 7.39 -7.39 14.95
CA GLU A 283 7.33 -5.96 15.30
C GLU A 283 7.77 -5.06 14.14
N ILE A 284 8.76 -5.52 13.36
CA ILE A 284 9.22 -4.83 12.15
C ILE A 284 8.22 -4.87 11.00
N GLY A 285 7.16 -5.69 11.12
CA GLY A 285 6.16 -5.96 10.10
C GLY A 285 6.47 -7.20 9.26
N ILE A 286 5.55 -7.49 8.36
CA ILE A 286 5.68 -8.51 7.32
C ILE A 286 5.51 -7.87 5.95
N THR A 287 6.34 -8.24 4.97
CA THR A 287 6.30 -7.64 3.65
C THR A 287 5.47 -8.45 2.65
N SER A 288 5.13 -7.85 1.51
CA SER A 288 4.51 -8.57 0.39
C SER A 288 5.40 -9.70 -0.13
N SER A 289 6.73 -9.52 -0.17
CA SER A 289 7.66 -10.59 -0.57
C SER A 289 7.71 -11.72 0.46
N ASP A 290 7.66 -11.42 1.76
CA ASP A 290 7.58 -12.46 2.80
C ASP A 290 6.37 -13.37 2.57
N LEU A 291 5.22 -12.79 2.21
CA LEU A 291 4.00 -13.53 1.91
C LEU A 291 4.10 -14.37 0.65
N GLN A 292 4.74 -13.86 -0.40
CA GLN A 292 5.03 -14.65 -1.59
C GLN A 292 5.95 -15.83 -1.26
N ILE A 293 7.02 -15.62 -0.48
CA ILE A 293 7.94 -16.69 -0.07
C ILE A 293 7.21 -17.75 0.76
N LEU A 294 6.38 -17.35 1.73
CA LEU A 294 5.60 -18.27 2.54
C LEU A 294 4.65 -19.13 1.70
N ASN A 295 4.18 -18.63 0.56
CA ASN A 295 3.43 -19.41 -0.41
C ASN A 295 4.29 -20.44 -1.16
N PHE A 296 5.57 -20.16 -1.42
CA PHE A 296 6.50 -21.06 -2.13
C PHE A 296 7.25 -22.05 -1.21
N SER A 297 7.42 -21.72 0.06
CA SER A 297 8.20 -22.52 1.00
C SER A 297 7.33 -23.60 1.65
N ASN A 298 7.02 -24.70 0.94
CA ASN A 298 6.87 -26.02 1.60
C ASN A 298 6.71 -27.30 0.75
N GLU A 299 7.05 -27.35 -0.54
CA GLU A 299 7.15 -28.67 -1.22
C GLU A 299 8.44 -28.83 -2.03
N SER A 300 8.69 -28.02 -3.06
CA SER A 300 9.83 -28.30 -3.96
C SER A 300 11.22 -28.05 -3.36
N LEU A 301 11.36 -27.05 -2.49
CA LEU A 301 12.65 -26.69 -1.87
C LEU A 301 13.04 -27.66 -0.74
N MET A 302 12.08 -28.08 0.09
CA MET A 302 12.34 -29.03 1.18
C MET A 302 12.60 -30.43 0.61
N ASP A 303 11.83 -30.86 -0.39
CA ASP A 303 12.05 -32.13 -1.08
C ASP A 303 13.39 -32.12 -1.82
N GLY A 304 13.75 -31.01 -2.47
CA GLY A 304 15.04 -30.82 -3.10
C GLY A 304 16.20 -30.92 -2.11
N VAL A 305 16.11 -30.23 -0.97
CA VAL A 305 17.15 -30.25 0.08
C VAL A 305 17.28 -31.62 0.74
N ILE A 306 16.17 -32.31 1.01
CA ILE A 306 16.17 -33.68 1.55
C ILE A 306 16.77 -34.65 0.54
N LEU A 307 16.39 -34.56 -0.74
CA LEU A 307 16.92 -35.41 -1.81
C LEU A 307 18.44 -35.23 -1.96
N TRP A 308 18.91 -33.98 -1.99
CA TRP A 308 20.34 -33.68 -2.07
C TRP A 308 21.10 -34.14 -0.81
N GLY A 309 20.51 -33.98 0.37
CA GLY A 309 21.07 -34.49 1.62
C GLY A 309 21.24 -36.02 1.61
N VAL A 310 20.25 -36.76 1.11
CA VAL A 310 20.32 -38.22 0.95
C VAL A 310 21.37 -38.63 -0.08
N ILE A 311 21.45 -37.95 -1.23
CA ILE A 311 22.47 -38.22 -2.26
C ILE A 311 23.88 -38.02 -1.70
N ILE A 312 24.11 -36.91 -0.97
CA ILE A 312 25.42 -36.63 -0.34
C ILE A 312 25.76 -37.71 0.68
N ALA A 313 24.81 -38.13 1.53
CA ALA A 313 25.03 -39.18 2.51
C ALA A 313 25.40 -40.53 1.86
N ILE A 314 24.74 -40.89 0.75
CA ILE A 314 25.06 -42.11 -0.02
C ILE A 314 26.46 -42.03 -0.62
N ILE A 315 26.87 -40.89 -1.18
CA ILE A 315 28.21 -40.69 -1.73
C ILE A 315 29.26 -40.85 -0.63
N ILE A 316 29.06 -40.23 0.54
CA ILE A 316 29.97 -40.35 1.69
C ILE A 316 30.08 -41.82 2.13
N PHE A 317 28.95 -42.53 2.23
CA PHE A 317 28.93 -43.94 2.63
C PHE A 317 29.65 -44.84 1.63
N LEU A 318 29.50 -44.60 0.32
CA LEU A 318 30.21 -45.36 -0.72
C LEU A 318 31.71 -45.10 -0.69
N VAL A 319 32.14 -43.84 -0.56
CA VAL A 319 33.56 -43.47 -0.51
C VAL A 319 34.24 -44.01 0.76
N THR A 320 33.57 -43.92 1.91
CA THR A 320 34.11 -44.43 3.18
C THR A 320 34.04 -45.96 3.29
N GLY A 321 32.97 -46.58 2.77
CA GLY A 321 32.80 -48.03 2.74
C GLY A 321 33.77 -48.74 1.79
N VAL A 322 34.13 -48.12 0.67
CA VAL A 322 35.17 -48.63 -0.26
C VAL A 322 36.56 -48.56 0.38
N ASN A 323 36.86 -47.51 1.14
CA ASN A 323 38.12 -47.41 1.87
C ASN A 323 38.25 -48.41 3.03
N TYR A 324 37.14 -48.81 3.67
CA TYR A 324 37.17 -49.80 4.74
C TYR A 324 37.51 -51.22 4.24
N ARG A 325 37.10 -51.57 3.01
CA ARG A 325 37.42 -52.86 2.37
C ARG A 325 38.87 -53.00 1.92
N HIS A 326 39.60 -51.90 1.73
CA HIS A 326 41.01 -51.94 1.32
C HIS A 326 42.01 -52.02 2.48
N ILE A 327 41.57 -51.82 3.73
CA ILE A 327 42.43 -51.83 4.92
C ILE A 327 42.35 -53.17 5.67
N THR A 328 41.43 -54.06 5.30
CA THR A 328 41.17 -55.35 5.98
C THR A 328 41.39 -56.59 5.09
N GLY A 329 42.08 -56.45 3.96
CA GLY A 329 42.45 -57.56 3.05
C GLY A 329 43.92 -57.90 3.10
#